data_AF-A0A084H335-F1
#
_entry.id   AF-A0A084H335-F1
#
_cell.length_a   1.000
_cell.length_b   1.000
_cell.length_c   1.000
_cell.angle_alpha   90.00
_cell.angle_beta   90.00
_cell.angle_gamma   90.00
#
_symmetry.space_group_name_H-M   'P 1'
#
loop_
_entity.id
_entity.type
_entity.pdbx_description
1 polymer ?
#
loop_
_entity_poly.entity_id
_entity_poly.type
_entity_poly.pdbx_seq_one_letter_code
_entity_poly.pdbx_strand_id
1 'polypeptide(L)' 'MPKIGVEQSLSDVTAALQSKGYDVVELRNEEDAKGCDCCIITGQDSNIMGISNAVTSGSVFTASGYTADEICQQVESRLQ' A
#
# COMPACT_ATOMS: atom_id res chain seq x y z
N MET A 1 -10.30 11.41 -0.72
CA MET A 1 -9.37 10.86 0.28
C MET A 1 -8.47 9.89 -0.46
N PRO A 2 -7.15 9.93 -0.26
CA PRO A 2 -6.24 9.02 -0.96
C PRO A 2 -6.55 7.58 -0.58
N LYS A 3 -6.65 6.73 -1.60
CA LYS A 3 -6.94 5.31 -1.47
C LYS A 3 -5.64 4.52 -1.49
N ILE A 4 -5.33 3.84 -0.40
CA ILE A 4 -4.06 3.15 -0.19
C ILE A 4 -4.31 1.65 -0.15
N GLY A 5 -3.75 0.94 -1.12
CA GLY A 5 -3.74 -0.51 -1.13
C GLY A 5 -2.66 -1.04 -0.20
N VAL A 6 -2.99 -1.94 0.74
CA VAL A 6 -2.03 -2.54 1.65
C VAL A 6 -2.12 -4.06 1.56
N GLU A 7 -0.97 -4.72 1.41
CA GLU A 7 -0.91 -6.19 1.45
C GLU A 7 -1.47 -6.73 2.77
N GLN A 8 -2.25 -7.82 2.71
CA GLN A 8 -2.94 -8.40 3.87
C GLN A 8 -2.02 -8.72 5.07
N SER A 9 -0.73 -8.98 4.81
CA SER A 9 0.28 -9.32 5.82
C SER A 9 0.73 -8.11 6.66
N LEU A 10 0.39 -6.89 6.24
CA LEU A 10 0.82 -5.63 6.84
C LEU A 10 -0.28 -4.99 7.71
N SER A 11 -0.88 -5.77 8.62
CA SER A 11 -1.97 -5.32 9.50
C SER A 11 -1.64 -4.06 10.30
N ASP A 12 -0.39 -3.95 10.77
CA ASP A 12 0.08 -2.82 11.58
C ASP A 12 0.11 -1.52 10.76
N VAL A 13 0.46 -1.64 9.47
CA VAL A 13 0.47 -0.52 8.52
C VAL A 13 -0.95 -0.09 8.18
N THR A 14 -1.85 -1.05 7.98
CA THR A 14 -3.29 -0.77 7.75
C THR A 14 -3.86 0.06 8.90
N ALA A 15 -3.62 -0.37 10.14
CA ALA A 15 -4.12 0.35 11.32
C ALA A 15 -3.53 1.77 11.42
N ALA A 16 -2.23 1.93 11.17
CA ALA A 16 -1.56 3.24 11.23
C ALA A 16 -2.11 4.22 10.18
N LEU A 17 -2.32 3.77 8.94
CA LEU A 17 -2.89 4.59 7.87
C LEU A 17 -4.37 4.93 8.11
N GLN A 18 -5.17 3.97 8.57
CA GLN A 18 -6.57 4.24 8.93
C GLN A 18 -6.68 5.26 10.06
N SER A 19 -5.80 5.17 11.08
CA SER A 19 -5.73 6.15 12.18
C SER A 19 -5.39 7.57 11.70
N LYS A 20 -4.64 7.68 10.59
CA LYS A 20 -4.33 8.96 9.92
C LYS A 20 -5.46 9.48 9.00
N GLY A 21 -6.52 8.71 8.79
CA GLY A 21 -7.69 9.10 7.99
C GLY A 21 -7.58 8.75 6.50
N TYR A 22 -6.69 7.82 6.12
CA TYR A 22 -6.63 7.28 4.76
C TYR A 22 -7.71 6.22 4.51
N ASP A 23 -8.13 6.10 3.26
CA ASP A 23 -8.99 5.00 2.82
C ASP A 23 -8.11 3.80 2.47
N VAL A 24 -8.10 2.78 3.33
CA VAL A 24 -7.19 1.63 3.20
C VAL A 24 -7.94 0.42 2.68
N VAL A 25 -7.43 -0.16 1.59
CA VAL A 25 -7.97 -1.39 0.98
C VAL A 25 -6.95 -2.51 1.08
N GLU A 26 -7.39 -3.66 1.54
CA GLU A 26 -6.57 -4.88 1.53
C GLU A 26 -6.36 -5.36 0.09
N LEU A 27 -5.09 -5.55 -0.28
CA LEU A 27 -4.71 -6.11 -1.58
C LEU A 27 -4.71 -7.64 -1.50
N ARG A 28 -5.70 -8.27 -2.13
CA ARG A 28 -5.76 -9.74 -2.28
C ARG A 28 -5.47 -10.17 -3.71
N ASN A 29 -5.74 -9.29 -4.67
CA ASN A 29 -5.50 -9.51 -6.08
C ASN A 29 -5.27 -8.17 -6.82
N GLU A 30 -5.00 -8.26 -8.11
CA GLU A 30 -4.80 -7.13 -9.02
C GLU A 30 -5.99 -6.17 -9.11
N GLU A 31 -7.23 -6.65 -9.04
CA GLU A 31 -8.42 -5.78 -9.08
C GLU A 31 -8.52 -4.87 -7.86
N ASP A 32 -8.11 -5.33 -6.68
CA ASP A 32 -8.15 -4.52 -5.45
C ASP A 32 -7.18 -3.33 -5.52
N ALA A 33 -6.09 -3.48 -6.28
CA ALA A 33 -5.12 -2.43 -6.51
C ALA A 33 -5.62 -1.36 -7.51
N LYS A 34 -6.64 -1.67 -8.31
CA LYS A 34 -7.18 -0.71 -9.28
C LYS A 34 -7.77 0.50 -8.57
N GLY A 35 -7.33 1.68 -9.01
CA GLY A 35 -7.78 2.95 -8.47
C GLY A 35 -7.25 3.28 -7.07
N CYS A 36 -6.23 2.54 -6.58
CA CYS A 36 -5.43 3.00 -5.45
C CYS A 36 -4.41 4.05 -5.92
N ASP A 37 -4.24 5.11 -5.14
CA ASP A 37 -3.25 6.16 -5.36
C ASP A 37 -1.83 5.69 -4.98
N CYS A 38 -1.74 4.74 -4.05
CA CYS A 38 -0.50 4.12 -3.59
C CYS A 38 -0.75 2.67 -3.16
N CYS A 39 0.21 1.79 -3.38
CA CYS A 39 0.17 0.41 -2.92
C CYS A 39 1.39 0.05 -2.08
N ILE A 40 1.18 -0.54 -0.91
CA ILE A 40 2.21 -0.92 0.04
C ILE A 40 2.25 -2.44 0.14
N ILE A 41 3.42 -3.00 -0.17
CA ILE A 41 3.62 -4.43 -0.30
C ILE A 41 4.88 -4.86 0.45
N THR A 42 4.95 -6.10 0.91
CA THR A 42 6.17 -6.67 1.50
C THR A 42 7.23 -6.93 0.43
N GLY A 43 6.79 -7.17 -0.82
CA GLY A 43 7.63 -7.62 -1.92
C GLY A 43 7.99 -9.12 -1.85
N GLN A 44 7.39 -9.86 -0.92
CA GLN A 44 7.66 -11.29 -0.74
C GLN A 44 6.64 -12.18 -1.47
N ASP A 45 5.41 -11.67 -1.68
CA ASP A 45 4.35 -12.42 -2.35
C ASP A 45 4.44 -12.26 -3.88
N SER A 46 4.60 -13.39 -4.58
CA SER A 46 4.70 -13.43 -6.04
C SER A 46 3.39 -13.03 -6.73
N ASN A 47 2.23 -13.20 -6.08
CA ASN A 47 0.95 -12.73 -6.60
C ASN A 47 0.88 -11.20 -6.58
N ILE A 48 1.51 -10.57 -5.59
CA ILE A 48 1.59 -9.12 -5.43
C ILE A 48 2.65 -8.50 -6.36
N MET A 49 3.69 -9.25 -6.74
CA MET A 49 4.65 -8.82 -7.78
C MET A 49 3.97 -8.57 -9.14
N GLY A 50 2.88 -9.26 -9.47
CA GLY A 50 2.06 -8.99 -10.67
C GLY A 50 1.38 -7.61 -10.60
N ILE A 51 0.86 -7.25 -9.42
CA ILE A 51 0.25 -5.95 -9.13
C ILE A 51 1.23 -4.80 -9.39
N SER A 52 2.50 -4.99 -9.04
CA SER A 52 3.56 -4.00 -9.25
C SER A 52 3.80 -3.65 -10.73
N ASN A 53 3.52 -4.60 -11.63
CA ASN A 53 3.80 -4.44 -13.06
C ASN A 53 2.58 -4.02 -13.89
N ALA A 54 1.36 -4.34 -13.45
CA ALA A 54 0.19 -4.32 -14.34
C ALA A 54 -0.87 -3.26 -14.03
N VAL A 55 -0.95 -2.68 -12.81
CA VAL A 55 -2.25 -2.16 -12.37
C VAL A 55 -2.28 -0.78 -11.72
N THR A 56 -1.17 -0.25 -11.21
CA THR A 56 -1.23 1.00 -10.46
C THR A 56 -0.60 2.15 -11.24
N SER A 57 -1.43 3.10 -11.68
CA SER A 57 -0.96 4.47 -11.99
C SER A 57 -0.35 5.17 -10.76
N GLY A 58 -0.58 4.61 -9.56
CA GLY A 58 -0.02 5.03 -8.28
C GLY A 58 1.36 4.43 -7.98
N SER A 59 2.05 5.03 -7.01
CA SER A 59 3.36 4.55 -6.54
C SER A 59 3.22 3.21 -5.81
N VAL A 60 4.10 2.25 -6.12
CA VAL A 60 4.25 1.02 -5.32
C VAL A 60 5.43 1.19 -4.35
N PHE A 61 5.19 0.86 -3.08
CA PHE A 61 6.17 0.99 -2.00
C PHE A 61 6.37 -0.35 -1.29
N THR A 62 7.64 -0.73 -1.10
CA THR A 62 7.99 -1.96 -0.40
C THR A 62 8.22 -1.68 1.09
N ALA A 63 7.38 -2.26 1.96
CA ALA A 63 7.43 -2.12 3.42
C ALA A 63 8.65 -2.79 4.07
N SER A 64 9.36 -3.66 3.35
CA SER A 64 10.51 -4.39 3.89
C SER A 64 11.60 -3.45 4.42
N GLY A 65 11.91 -3.57 5.71
CA GLY A 65 12.93 -2.76 6.38
C GLY A 65 12.43 -1.43 6.96
N TYR A 66 11.11 -1.16 6.90
CA TYR A 66 10.49 0.04 7.44
C TYR A 66 9.48 -0.29 8.55
N THR A 67 9.32 0.65 9.48
CA THR A 67 8.25 0.64 10.49
C THR A 67 6.96 1.22 9.93
N ALA A 68 5.82 0.93 10.57
CA ALA A 68 4.51 1.47 10.14
C ALA A 68 4.49 3.01 10.10
N ASP A 69 5.14 3.68 11.04
CA ASP A 69 5.26 5.15 11.06
C ASP A 69 6.10 5.68 9.88
N GLU A 70 7.25 5.06 9.59
CA GLU A 70 8.08 5.45 8.44
C GLU A 70 7.32 5.25 7.13
N ILE A 71 6.55 4.17 7.02
CA ILE A 71 5.69 3.91 5.86
C ILE A 71 4.64 5.02 5.72
N CYS A 72 3.99 5.43 6.81
CA CYS A 72 3.02 6.52 6.77
C CYS A 72 3.66 7.83 6.27
N GLN A 73 4.87 8.15 6.72
CA GLN A 73 5.59 9.34 6.26
C GLN A 73 5.93 9.26 4.76
N GLN A 74 6.33 8.08 4.27
CA GLN A 74 6.60 7.85 2.85
C GLN A 74 5.33 8.00 2.00
N VAL A 75 4.19 7.50 2.49
CA VAL A 75 2.89 7.66 1.84
C VAL A 75 2.51 9.14 1.78
N GLU A 76 2.61 9.88 2.88
CA GLU A 76 2.37 11.31 2.93
C GLU A 76 3.22 12.06 1.90
N SER A 77 4.53 11.77 1.84
CA SER A 77 5.46 12.42 0.90
C SER A 77 5.18 12.12 -0.57
N ARG A 78 4.50 11.00 -0.88
CA ARG A 78 4.16 10.60 -2.26
C ARG A 78 2.81 11.12 -2.73
N LEU A 79 1.96 11.53 -1.78
CA LEU A 79 0.63 12.07 -2.04
C LEU A 79 0.60 13.62 -2.11
N GLN A 80 1.74 14.29 -1.87
CA GLN A 80 1.92 15.72 -2.10
C GLN A 80 2.15 16.06 -3.57
#